data_AF-A0A9D5II38-F1
#
_entry.id   AF-A0A9D5II38-F1
#
_cell.length_a   1.000
_cell.length_b   1.000
_cell.length_c   1.000
_cell.angle_alpha   90.00
_cell.angle_beta   90.00
_cell.angle_gamma   90.00
#
_symmetry.space_group_name_H-M   'P 1'
#
loop_
_entity.id
_entity.type
_entity.pdbx_description
1 polymer ?
#
loop_
_entity_poly.entity_id
_entity_poly.type
_entity_poly.pdbx_seq_one_letter_code
_entity_poly.pdbx_strand_id
1 'polypeptide(L)'
;MQVIQGVFQPVLSVDEIESDPDAGVFQLHASGGGFFARLFGMGTNAIVTIEPSGFRLQKTTFGAVESVYVPLSHIASTVRIISKPLEFLVLGLFTLPIWGLGLIFLIVYLFSKKRLIIGVVSSGGTVESLKVKADDKTIKDIRNGGKILEALINQRSSQMSAVAAEPVPVPRAAPVREEAAASPPWMESTVVTVCPSCGSRQSVSATSVGRRIRCANCREAFTAAQEG
;
A
#
# COMPACT_ATOMS: atom_id res chain seq x y z
N MET A 1 -12.77 4.42 -13.76
CA MET A 1 -12.03 5.42 -14.60
C MET A 1 -10.81 6.00 -13.84
N GLN A 2 -9.98 5.19 -13.17
CA GLN A 2 -8.82 5.67 -12.38
C GLN A 2 -7.45 5.41 -13.04
N VAL A 3 -7.39 4.67 -14.14
CA VAL A 3 -6.12 4.19 -14.74
C VAL A 3 -5.29 5.33 -15.38
N ILE A 4 -5.91 6.46 -15.73
CA ILE A 4 -5.25 7.53 -16.49
C ILE A 4 -4.44 8.50 -15.60
N GLN A 5 -4.72 8.59 -14.29
CA GLN A 5 -3.96 9.47 -13.38
C GLN A 5 -2.53 8.98 -13.12
N GLY A 6 -2.20 7.72 -13.41
CA GLY A 6 -0.85 7.18 -13.26
C GLY A 6 0.16 7.70 -14.29
N VAL A 7 -0.29 8.26 -15.42
CA VAL A 7 0.60 8.59 -16.54
C VAL A 7 1.42 9.86 -16.25
N PHE A 8 0.88 10.83 -15.51
CA PHE A 8 1.51 12.13 -15.25
C PHE A 8 2.07 12.31 -13.84
N GLN A 9 2.42 11.23 -13.14
CA GLN A 9 3.12 11.39 -11.87
C GLN A 9 4.50 12.04 -12.12
N PRO A 10 4.82 13.15 -11.41
CA PRO A 10 6.12 13.78 -11.51
C PRO A 10 7.19 12.77 -11.11
N VAL A 11 8.24 12.67 -11.92
CA VAL A 11 9.35 11.76 -11.62
C VAL A 11 10.21 12.41 -10.55
N LEU A 12 10.23 11.80 -9.37
CA LEU A 12 10.98 12.27 -8.21
C LEU A 12 12.41 11.74 -8.28
N SER A 13 13.40 12.47 -7.78
CA SER A 13 14.76 11.99 -7.54
C SER A 13 14.85 11.49 -6.11
N VAL A 14 15.54 10.37 -5.90
CA VAL A 14 15.83 9.89 -4.54
C VAL A 14 16.88 10.80 -3.91
N ASP A 15 16.59 11.34 -2.73
CA ASP A 15 17.50 12.16 -1.94
C ASP A 15 18.28 11.30 -0.94
N GLU A 16 17.57 10.49 -0.16
CA GLU A 16 18.13 9.71 0.94
C GLU A 16 17.40 8.37 1.11
N ILE A 17 18.14 7.34 1.54
CA ILE A 17 17.62 6.03 1.89
C ILE A 17 18.18 5.67 3.24
N GLU A 18 17.29 5.41 4.20
CA GLU A 18 17.63 4.91 5.52
C GLU A 18 17.08 3.48 5.63
N SER A 19 17.94 2.54 6.02
CA SER A 19 17.56 1.14 6.17
C SER A 19 18.11 0.61 7.47
N ASP A 20 17.20 0.18 8.35
CA ASP A 20 17.52 -0.58 9.55
C ASP A 20 17.02 -2.03 9.36
N PRO A 21 17.90 -2.97 8.96
CA PRO A 21 17.50 -4.35 8.71
C PRO A 21 17.08 -5.08 9.98
N ASP A 22 17.58 -4.68 11.15
CA ASP A 22 17.29 -5.33 12.42
C ASP A 22 15.91 -4.91 12.94
N ALA A 23 15.56 -3.63 12.76
CA ALA A 23 14.22 -3.12 13.04
C ALA A 23 13.18 -3.48 11.96
N GLY A 24 13.62 -3.95 10.78
CA GLY A 24 12.75 -4.18 9.63
C GLY A 24 12.16 -2.89 9.06
N VAL A 25 12.87 -1.76 9.24
CA VAL A 25 12.43 -0.43 8.81
C VAL A 25 13.21 0.01 7.59
N PHE A 26 12.49 0.46 6.56
CA PHE A 26 13.09 1.04 5.36
C PHE A 26 12.39 2.35 5.01
N GLN A 27 13.15 3.45 4.98
CA GLN A 27 12.67 4.77 4.63
C GLN A 27 13.36 5.27 3.37
N LEU A 28 12.57 5.80 2.44
CA LEU A 28 13.06 6.41 1.21
C LEU A 28 12.49 7.81 1.07
N HIS A 29 13.39 8.78 1.00
CA HIS A 29 13.09 10.18 0.78
C HIS A 29 13.34 10.50 -0.69
N ALA A 30 12.32 11.00 -1.36
CA ALA A 30 12.38 11.39 -2.77
C ALA A 30 11.72 12.75 -2.98
N SER A 31 12.13 13.44 -4.04
CA SER A 31 11.67 14.80 -4.31
C SER A 31 11.69 15.19 -5.77
N GLY A 32 10.84 16.14 -6.16
CA GLY A 32 10.69 16.59 -7.53
C GLY A 32 10.40 18.08 -7.63
N GLY A 33 10.31 18.56 -8.88
CA GLY A 33 10.13 19.97 -9.21
C GLY A 33 11.41 20.69 -9.66
N GLY A 34 12.57 20.02 -9.63
CA GLY A 34 13.85 20.67 -9.94
C GLY A 34 14.31 21.61 -8.82
N PHE A 35 15.57 22.05 -8.90
CA PHE A 35 16.19 22.86 -7.84
C PHE A 35 15.40 24.15 -7.54
N PHE A 36 15.00 24.87 -8.58
CA PHE A 36 14.29 26.14 -8.43
C PHE A 36 12.91 25.97 -7.79
N ALA A 37 12.09 24.98 -8.17
CA ALA A 37 10.77 24.82 -7.56
C ALA A 37 10.86 24.46 -6.07
N ARG A 38 11.88 23.70 -5.65
CA ARG A 38 12.13 23.40 -4.23
C ARG A 38 12.47 24.67 -3.45
N LEU A 39 13.27 25.56 -4.03
CA LEU A 39 13.67 26.82 -3.40
C LEU A 39 12.49 27.77 -3.16
N PHE A 40 11.44 27.70 -4.00
CA PHE A 40 10.21 28.47 -3.85
C PHE A 40 9.08 27.73 -3.11
N GLY A 41 9.37 26.59 -2.45
CA GLY A 41 8.36 25.81 -1.73
C GLY A 41 7.30 25.13 -2.61
N MET A 42 7.53 25.11 -3.93
CA MET A 42 6.68 24.50 -4.95
C MET A 42 7.12 23.09 -5.35
N GLY A 43 8.08 22.53 -4.62
CA GLY A 43 8.57 21.17 -4.84
C GLY A 43 7.56 20.10 -4.42
N THR A 44 7.75 18.89 -4.95
CA THR A 44 7.08 17.69 -4.45
C THR A 44 8.07 16.93 -3.58
N ASN A 45 7.70 16.52 -2.38
CA ASN A 45 8.48 15.60 -1.56
C ASN A 45 7.64 14.33 -1.34
N ALA A 46 8.28 13.18 -1.33
CA ALA A 46 7.65 11.91 -1.02
C ALA A 46 8.51 11.13 -0.04
N ILE A 47 7.89 10.60 1.00
CA ILE A 47 8.52 9.72 1.98
C ILE A 47 7.80 8.38 1.88
N VAL A 48 8.55 7.34 1.57
CA VAL A 48 8.08 5.95 1.59
C VAL A 48 8.65 5.32 2.83
N THR A 49 7.79 4.87 3.73
CA THR A 49 8.18 4.18 4.96
C THR A 49 7.60 2.77 4.92
N ILE A 50 8.48 1.79 5.04
CA ILE A 50 8.13 0.38 5.18
C ILE A 50 8.45 0.00 6.62
N GLU A 51 7.44 -0.47 7.32
CA GLU A 51 7.53 -0.93 8.70
C GLU A 51 6.88 -2.32 8.83
N PRO A 52 7.13 -3.06 9.93
CA PRO A 52 6.41 -4.29 10.22
C PRO A 52 4.88 -4.10 10.29
N SER A 53 4.43 -2.88 10.61
CA SER A 53 3.02 -2.49 10.66
C SER A 53 2.37 -2.44 9.26
N GLY A 54 3.12 -1.99 8.25
CA GLY A 54 2.64 -1.82 6.89
C GLY A 54 3.49 -0.88 6.05
N PHE A 55 2.89 -0.42 4.95
CA PHE A 55 3.48 0.49 3.99
C PHE A 55 2.84 1.87 4.13
N ARG A 56 3.65 2.92 4.24
CA ARG A 56 3.20 4.31 4.27
C ARG A 56 3.83 5.10 3.15
N LEU A 57 3.02 5.82 2.41
CA LEU A 57 3.44 6.75 1.37
C LEU A 57 2.92 8.14 1.72
N GLN A 58 3.81 9.05 2.07
CA GLN A 58 3.49 10.45 2.34
C GLN A 58 3.99 11.29 1.18
N LYS A 59 3.10 11.99 0.48
CA LYS A 59 3.42 12.93 -0.60
C LYS A 59 3.06 14.33 -0.14
N THR A 60 3.99 15.26 -0.26
CA THR A 60 3.78 16.67 -0.01
C THR A 60 3.93 17.41 -1.32
N THR A 61 2.86 17.98 -1.85
CA THR A 61 2.85 18.71 -3.12
C THR A 61 2.27 20.11 -2.90
N PHE A 62 3.02 21.17 -3.18
CA PHE A 62 2.57 22.56 -2.99
C PHE A 62 1.97 22.84 -1.60
N GLY A 63 2.57 22.26 -0.55
CA GLY A 63 2.09 22.40 0.83
C GLY A 63 0.91 21.50 1.22
N ALA A 64 0.26 20.83 0.27
CA ALA A 64 -0.74 19.81 0.57
C ALA A 64 -0.04 18.49 0.94
N VAL A 65 -0.37 17.93 2.11
CA VAL A 65 0.15 16.64 2.58
C VAL A 65 -0.89 15.57 2.35
N GLU A 66 -0.56 14.60 1.51
CA GLU A 66 -1.33 13.39 1.26
C GLU A 66 -0.58 12.22 1.90
N SER A 67 -1.23 11.45 2.77
CA SER A 67 -0.63 10.26 3.36
C SER A 67 -1.52 9.05 3.16
N VAL A 68 -0.97 8.03 2.49
CA VAL A 68 -1.64 6.75 2.27
C VAL A 68 -0.96 5.71 3.15
N TYR A 69 -1.75 4.99 3.94
CA TYR A 69 -1.27 3.87 4.75
C TYR A 69 -1.95 2.59 4.30
N VAL A 70 -1.15 1.59 3.94
CA VAL A 70 -1.58 0.26 3.53
C VAL A 70 -1.05 -0.73 4.56
N PRO A 71 -1.89 -1.29 5.44
CA PRO A 71 -1.45 -2.26 6.43
C PRO A 71 -0.92 -3.53 5.75
N LEU A 72 0.06 -4.18 6.38
CA LEU A 72 0.73 -5.36 5.80
C LEU A 72 -0.26 -6.49 5.43
N SER A 73 -1.43 -6.58 6.09
CA SER A 73 -2.48 -7.59 5.81
C SER A 73 -3.12 -7.42 4.45
N HIS A 74 -3.12 -6.18 3.95
CA HIS A 74 -3.76 -5.82 2.71
C HIS A 74 -2.77 -5.80 1.56
N ILE A 75 -1.47 -6.01 1.79
CA ILE A 75 -0.48 -6.01 0.71
C ILE A 75 -0.49 -7.39 0.05
N ALA A 76 -0.98 -7.45 -1.19
CA ALA A 76 -1.02 -8.68 -1.97
C ALA A 76 0.31 -8.90 -2.73
N SER A 77 0.86 -7.84 -3.31
CA SER A 77 2.10 -7.91 -4.07
C SER A 77 2.82 -6.58 -4.11
N THR A 78 4.13 -6.62 -4.34
CA THR A 78 4.94 -5.43 -4.62
C THR A 78 5.22 -5.33 -6.12
N VAL A 79 5.14 -4.12 -6.67
CA VAL A 79 5.42 -3.85 -8.08
C VAL A 79 6.74 -3.12 -8.18
N ARG A 80 7.67 -3.67 -8.97
CA ARG A 80 8.96 -3.06 -9.27
C ARG A 80 9.18 -3.06 -10.77
N ILE A 81 9.21 -1.88 -11.36
CA ILE A 81 9.48 -1.73 -12.80
C ILE A 81 10.70 -0.85 -12.96
N ILE A 82 11.78 -1.42 -13.48
CA ILE A 82 12.99 -0.68 -13.87
C ILE A 82 12.90 -0.45 -15.37
N SER A 83 12.83 0.82 -15.77
CA SER A 83 12.82 1.20 -17.17
C SER A 83 13.94 2.20 -17.45
N LYS A 84 14.63 2.01 -18.57
CA LYS A 84 15.42 3.07 -19.17
C LYS A 84 14.48 3.97 -19.99
N PRO A 85 14.80 5.27 -20.15
CA PRO A 85 14.00 6.16 -20.97
C PRO A 85 14.17 5.79 -22.46
N LEU A 86 13.37 4.81 -22.90
CA LEU A 86 13.45 4.22 -24.24
C LEU A 86 13.20 5.24 -25.36
N GLU A 87 12.49 6.32 -25.03
CA GLU A 87 12.28 7.51 -25.87
C GLU A 87 13.60 8.04 -26.48
N PHE A 88 14.65 8.18 -25.66
CA PHE A 88 15.94 8.71 -26.14
C PHE A 88 16.69 7.71 -27.02
N LEU A 89 16.52 6.40 -26.79
CA LEU A 89 17.08 5.38 -27.66
C LEU A 89 16.42 5.42 -29.03
N VAL A 90 15.09 5.49 -29.07
CA VAL A 90 14.33 5.54 -30.34
C VAL A 90 14.65 6.81 -31.12
N LEU A 91 14.66 7.97 -30.45
CA LEU A 91 15.05 9.24 -31.05
C LEU A 91 16.51 9.22 -31.54
N GLY A 92 17.42 8.66 -30.74
CA GLY A 92 18.83 8.55 -31.10
C GLY A 92 19.04 7.65 -32.32
N LEU A 93 18.33 6.53 -32.41
CA LEU A 93 18.39 5.63 -33.57
C LEU A 93 17.83 6.30 -34.83
N PHE A 94 16.72 7.04 -34.69
CA PHE A 94 16.04 7.70 -35.81
C PHE A 94 16.82 8.91 -36.35
N THR A 95 17.50 9.65 -35.48
CA THR A 95 18.27 10.84 -35.84
C THR A 95 19.76 10.55 -36.13
N LEU A 96 20.19 9.28 -36.01
CA LEU A 96 21.56 8.85 -36.29
C LEU A 96 22.09 9.23 -37.69
N PRO A 97 21.32 9.10 -38.79
CA PRO A 97 21.80 9.49 -40.12
C PRO A 97 21.86 11.01 -40.32
N ILE A 98 21.24 11.79 -39.42
CA ILE A 98 21.18 13.25 -39.51
C ILE A 98 22.36 13.82 -38.69
N TRP A 99 23.54 13.87 -39.33
CA TRP A 99 24.67 14.70 -38.87
C TRP A 99 25.15 14.42 -37.44
N GLY A 100 25.10 13.16 -36.98
CA GLY A 100 25.62 12.78 -35.66
C GLY A 100 24.79 13.24 -34.47
N LEU A 101 23.64 13.91 -34.67
CA LEU A 101 22.71 14.25 -33.58
C LEU A 101 22.21 13.00 -32.85
N GLY A 102 21.97 11.90 -33.57
CA GLY A 102 21.60 10.63 -32.96
C GLY A 102 22.66 10.06 -32.02
N LEU A 103 23.95 10.35 -32.25
CA LEU A 103 25.03 9.97 -31.34
C LEU A 103 24.91 10.69 -29.99
N ILE A 104 24.54 11.99 -30.01
CA ILE A 104 24.32 12.78 -28.79
C ILE A 104 23.16 12.19 -27.99
N PHE A 105 22.04 11.86 -28.64
CA PHE A 105 20.90 11.21 -27.98
C PHE A 105 21.25 9.83 -27.42
N LEU A 106 22.07 9.04 -28.11
CA LEU A 106 22.58 7.77 -27.60
C LEU A 106 23.49 7.94 -26.38
N ILE A 107 24.40 8.91 -26.42
CA ILE A 107 25.25 9.25 -25.27
C ILE A 107 24.38 9.68 -24.09
N VAL A 108 23.45 10.61 -24.30
CA VAL A 108 22.49 11.05 -23.26
C VAL A 108 21.68 9.86 -22.74
N TYR A 109 21.23 8.95 -23.59
CA TYR A 109 20.52 7.72 -23.18
C TYR A 109 21.39 6.81 -22.29
N LEU A 110 22.67 6.66 -22.63
CA LEU A 110 23.61 5.84 -21.86
C LEU A 110 23.90 6.44 -20.48
N PHE A 111 24.01 7.77 -20.38
CA PHE A 111 24.24 8.49 -19.13
C PHE A 111 22.96 8.86 -18.36
N SER A 112 21.78 8.62 -18.95
CA SER A 112 20.51 8.93 -18.30
C SER A 112 20.26 8.02 -17.10
N LYS A 113 19.88 8.63 -15.97
CA LYS A 113 19.43 7.90 -14.78
C LYS A 113 18.25 6.98 -15.11
N LYS A 114 18.25 5.80 -14.50
CA LYS A 114 17.16 4.82 -14.69
C LYS A 114 15.91 5.31 -13.96
N ARG A 115 14.75 5.05 -14.56
CA ARG A 115 13.45 5.31 -13.95
C ARG A 115 12.99 4.02 -13.26
N LEU A 116 12.69 4.12 -11.98
CA LEU A 116 12.21 3.02 -11.15
C LEU A 116 10.81 3.37 -10.67
N ILE A 117 9.88 2.46 -10.86
CA ILE A 117 8.52 2.54 -10.30
C ILE A 117 8.48 1.55 -9.14
N ILE A 118 8.21 2.07 -7.95
CA ILE A 118 8.04 1.28 -6.73
C ILE A 118 6.57 1.40 -6.35
N GLY A 119 5.90 0.29 -6.13
CA GLY A 119 4.53 0.35 -5.63
C GLY A 119 4.12 -0.89 -4.88
N VAL A 120 3.00 -0.76 -4.18
CA VAL A 120 2.31 -1.86 -3.51
C VAL A 120 0.93 -2.00 -4.10
N VAL A 121 0.49 -3.25 -4.26
CA VAL A 121 -0.86 -3.58 -4.69
C VAL A 121 -1.62 -4.06 -3.46
N SER A 122 -2.67 -3.33 -3.13
CA SER A 122 -3.60 -3.73 -2.09
C SER A 122 -4.44 -4.94 -2.55
N SER A 123 -4.93 -5.75 -1.64
CA SER A 123 -5.89 -6.83 -1.86
C SER A 123 -7.18 -6.33 -2.52
N GLY A 124 -7.50 -5.04 -2.35
CA GLY A 124 -8.60 -4.36 -3.05
C GLY A 124 -8.30 -3.96 -4.49
N GLY A 125 -7.13 -4.30 -5.03
CA GLY A 125 -6.71 -3.96 -6.40
C GLY A 125 -6.24 -2.51 -6.59
N THR A 126 -6.17 -1.71 -5.52
CA THR A 126 -5.59 -0.36 -5.59
C THR A 126 -4.06 -0.46 -5.67
N VAL A 127 -3.49 0.23 -6.65
CA VAL A 127 -2.04 0.27 -6.87
C VAL A 127 -1.52 1.62 -6.41
N GLU A 128 -0.78 1.61 -5.31
CA GLU A 128 -0.06 2.78 -4.84
C GLU A 128 1.36 2.73 -5.38
N SER A 129 1.68 3.59 -6.34
CA SER A 129 3.01 3.65 -6.96
C SER A 129 3.66 5.02 -6.82
N LEU A 130 4.99 4.99 -6.72
CA LEU A 130 5.89 6.13 -6.74
C LEU A 130 6.90 5.95 -7.89
N LYS A 131 6.98 6.94 -8.77
CA LYS A 131 7.98 6.98 -9.85
C LYS A 131 9.20 7.77 -9.39
N VAL A 132 10.34 7.10 -9.29
CA VAL A 132 11.61 7.69 -8.88
C VAL A 132 12.71 7.53 -9.94
N LYS A 133 13.62 8.49 -10.01
CA LYS A 133 14.90 8.42 -10.71
C LYS A 133 15.97 8.06 -9.68
N ALA A 134 16.70 7.00 -9.96
CA ALA A 134 17.70 6.46 -9.06
C ALA A 134 18.95 6.04 -9.85
N ASP A 135 20.11 6.19 -9.20
CA ASP A 135 21.38 5.69 -9.71
C ASP A 135 21.53 4.19 -9.41
N ASP A 136 22.48 3.51 -10.05
CA ASP A 136 22.62 2.04 -9.93
C ASP A 136 22.88 1.56 -8.50
N LYS A 137 23.57 2.37 -7.68
CA LYS A 137 23.77 2.10 -6.26
C LYS A 137 22.44 2.17 -5.50
N THR A 138 21.72 3.28 -5.65
CA THR A 138 20.40 3.52 -5.06
C THR A 138 19.39 2.43 -5.46
N ILE A 139 19.43 1.94 -6.71
CA ILE A 139 18.56 0.84 -7.16
C ILE A 139 18.86 -0.46 -6.40
N LYS A 140 20.13 -0.74 -6.07
CA LYS A 140 20.49 -1.90 -5.24
C LYS A 140 19.94 -1.74 -3.83
N ASP A 141 20.04 -0.55 -3.25
CA ASP A 141 19.54 -0.27 -1.90
C ASP A 141 18.01 -0.41 -1.84
N ILE A 142 17.30 0.12 -2.83
CA ILE A 142 15.84 -0.05 -2.97
C ILE A 142 15.47 -1.53 -3.17
N ARG A 143 16.28 -2.29 -3.91
CA ARG A 143 16.06 -3.74 -4.06
C ARG A 143 16.22 -4.46 -2.73
N ASN A 144 17.16 -4.03 -1.88
CA ASN A 144 17.32 -4.58 -0.54
C ASN A 144 16.12 -4.26 0.35
N GLY A 145 15.64 -3.00 0.35
CA GLY A 145 14.39 -2.64 1.04
C GLY A 145 13.19 -3.46 0.58
N GLY A 146 13.13 -3.75 -0.72
CA GLY A 146 12.13 -4.64 -1.28
C GLY A 146 12.18 -6.09 -0.76
N LYS A 147 13.38 -6.64 -0.55
CA LYS A 147 13.55 -7.97 0.05
C LYS A 147 13.10 -8.00 1.51
N ILE A 148 13.31 -6.91 2.26
CA ILE A 148 12.82 -6.77 3.63
C ILE A 148 11.29 -6.86 3.64
N LEU A 149 10.62 -6.13 2.74
CA LEU A 149 9.15 -6.18 2.61
C LEU A 149 8.66 -7.59 2.22
N GLU A 150 9.32 -8.26 1.28
CA GLU A 150 8.99 -9.65 0.93
C GLU A 150 9.18 -10.61 2.11
N ALA A 151 10.25 -10.43 2.90
CA ALA A 151 10.49 -11.23 4.10
C ALA A 151 9.39 -11.03 5.15
N LEU A 152 8.96 -9.78 5.38
CA LEU A 152 7.86 -9.46 6.30
C LEU A 152 6.54 -10.11 5.86
N ILE A 153 6.23 -10.08 4.55
CA ILE A 153 5.03 -10.73 4.00
C ILE A 153 5.09 -12.25 4.22
N ASN A 154 6.24 -12.87 3.93
CA ASN A 154 6.42 -14.33 4.08
C ASN A 154 6.42 -14.80 5.55
N GLN A 155 7.00 -14.00 6.46
CA GLN A 155 6.99 -14.30 7.88
C GLN A 155 5.56 -14.30 8.43
N ARG A 156 4.75 -13.32 7.99
CA ARG A 156 3.34 -13.25 8.37
C ARG A 156 2.53 -14.42 7.83
N SER A 157 2.69 -14.79 6.55
CA SER A 157 1.98 -15.94 6.00
C SER A 157 2.31 -17.23 6.77
N SER A 158 3.57 -17.37 7.19
CA SER A 158 4.02 -18.49 8.02
C SER A 158 3.36 -18.49 9.40
N GLN A 159 3.26 -17.33 10.05
CA GLN A 159 2.58 -17.19 11.34
C GLN A 159 1.08 -17.49 11.24
N MET A 160 0.40 -16.98 10.21
CA MET A 160 -1.03 -17.27 10.01
C MET A 160 -1.28 -18.74 9.73
N SER A 161 -0.39 -19.40 9.00
CA SER A 161 -0.48 -20.84 8.73
C SER A 161 -0.20 -21.68 9.99
N ALA A 162 0.70 -21.23 10.87
CA ALA A 162 0.97 -21.92 12.14
C ALA A 162 -0.23 -21.86 13.10
N VAL A 163 -0.90 -20.70 13.19
CA VAL A 163 -2.12 -20.54 14.00
C VAL A 163 -3.27 -21.38 13.45
N ALA A 164 -3.39 -21.51 12.12
CA ALA A 164 -4.40 -22.36 11.51
C ALA A 164 -4.13 -23.86 11.67
N ALA A 165 -2.85 -24.25 11.80
CA ALA A 165 -2.42 -25.64 11.96
C ALA A 165 -2.40 -26.10 13.42
N GLU A 166 -2.47 -25.20 14.39
CA GLU A 166 -2.67 -25.58 15.78
C GLU A 166 -4.08 -26.17 15.89
N PRO A 167 -4.22 -27.49 16.15
CA PRO A 167 -5.53 -28.10 16.26
C PRO A 167 -6.24 -27.39 17.39
N VAL A 168 -7.34 -26.70 17.07
CA VAL A 168 -8.25 -26.14 18.07
C VAL A 168 -8.40 -27.21 19.14
N PRO A 169 -7.97 -26.98 20.39
CA PRO A 169 -8.10 -27.98 21.43
C PRO A 169 -9.59 -28.26 21.50
N VAL A 170 -9.98 -29.42 20.99
CA VAL A 170 -11.35 -29.93 21.10
C VAL A 170 -11.64 -29.77 22.59
N PRO A 171 -12.62 -28.93 22.98
CA PRO A 171 -12.94 -28.74 24.38
C PRO A 171 -13.12 -30.14 24.93
N ARG A 172 -12.17 -30.58 25.77
CA ARG A 172 -12.18 -31.92 26.33
C ARG A 172 -13.51 -31.98 27.05
N ALA A 173 -14.45 -32.73 26.49
CA ALA A 173 -15.81 -32.78 26.98
C ALA A 173 -15.70 -33.04 28.49
N ALA A 174 -15.96 -32.00 29.28
CA ALA A 174 -16.18 -32.19 30.69
C ALA A 174 -17.27 -33.26 30.78
N PRO A 175 -17.16 -34.25 31.67
CA PRO A 175 -18.23 -35.20 31.86
C PRO A 175 -19.50 -34.39 32.06
N VAL A 176 -20.42 -34.50 31.11
CA VAL A 176 -21.75 -33.92 31.17
C VAL A 176 -22.39 -34.62 32.36
N ARG A 177 -22.27 -33.99 33.52
CA ARG A 177 -23.12 -34.25 34.66
C ARG A 177 -24.50 -33.90 34.16
N GLU A 178 -25.32 -34.94 34.06
CA GLU A 178 -26.71 -34.93 33.64
C GLU A 178 -27.54 -34.14 34.66
N GLU A 179 -27.33 -32.83 34.68
CA GLU A 179 -28.16 -31.88 35.38
C GLU A 179 -29.24 -31.48 34.38
N ALA A 180 -30.38 -32.16 34.50
CA ALA A 180 -31.63 -31.79 33.86
C ALA A 180 -31.97 -30.34 34.22
N ALA A 181 -31.52 -29.41 33.38
CA ALA A 181 -31.83 -27.99 33.48
C ALA A 181 -32.36 -27.52 32.13
N ALA A 182 -33.67 -27.26 32.15
CA ALA A 182 -34.48 -26.53 31.19
C ALA A 182 -33.73 -25.73 30.10
N SER A 183 -34.09 -25.99 28.84
CA SER A 183 -33.75 -25.15 27.70
C SER A 183 -34.16 -23.68 27.94
N PRO A 184 -33.25 -22.69 27.81
CA PRO A 184 -33.65 -21.29 27.85
C PRO A 184 -34.29 -20.86 26.51
N PRO A 185 -35.43 -20.14 26.53
CA PRO A 185 -36.16 -19.73 25.33
C PRO A 185 -35.65 -18.39 24.76
N TRP A 186 -34.43 -18.31 24.23
CA TRP A 186 -33.93 -17.04 23.66
C TRP A 186 -32.92 -17.25 22.51
N MET A 187 -33.42 -17.69 21.35
CA MET A 187 -32.75 -17.40 20.08
C MET A 187 -32.99 -15.91 19.75
N GLU A 188 -32.13 -15.03 20.24
CA GLU A 188 -32.10 -13.65 19.77
C GLU A 188 -31.58 -13.63 18.32
N SER A 189 -32.47 -13.36 17.38
CA SER A 189 -32.11 -13.18 15.98
C SER A 189 -31.20 -11.95 15.86
N THR A 190 -30.05 -12.13 15.20
CA THR A 190 -29.15 -11.04 14.83
C THR A 190 -29.35 -10.70 13.37
N VAL A 191 -29.37 -9.40 13.05
CA VAL A 191 -29.53 -8.85 11.70
C VAL A 191 -28.24 -8.15 11.31
N VAL A 192 -27.76 -8.40 10.10
CA VAL A 192 -26.56 -7.72 9.56
C VAL A 192 -26.99 -6.40 8.94
N THR A 193 -26.30 -5.31 9.29
CA THR A 193 -26.56 -3.97 8.75
C THR A 193 -25.26 -3.36 8.20
N VAL A 194 -25.39 -2.51 7.18
CA VAL A 194 -24.26 -1.81 6.55
C VAL A 194 -24.26 -0.35 7.00
N CYS A 195 -23.11 0.15 7.47
CA CYS A 195 -22.98 1.57 7.81
C CYS A 195 -22.96 2.42 6.52
N PRO A 196 -23.84 3.42 6.36
CA PRO A 196 -23.92 4.23 5.14
C PRO A 196 -22.70 5.15 4.94
N SER A 197 -21.97 5.48 6.01
CA SER A 197 -20.84 6.40 5.94
C SER A 197 -19.53 5.74 5.54
N CYS A 198 -19.30 4.49 5.97
CA CYS A 198 -18.02 3.80 5.73
C CYS A 198 -18.16 2.39 5.12
N GLY A 199 -19.38 1.89 4.89
CA GLY A 199 -19.65 0.60 4.25
C GLY A 199 -19.34 -0.65 5.08
N SER A 200 -19.02 -0.51 6.38
CA SER A 200 -18.70 -1.67 7.23
C SER A 200 -19.96 -2.44 7.64
N ARG A 201 -19.94 -3.77 7.51
CA ARG A 201 -21.00 -4.69 7.95
C ARG A 201 -20.90 -4.96 9.44
N GLN A 202 -22.02 -4.89 10.15
CA GLN A 202 -22.10 -5.12 11.60
C GLN A 202 -23.33 -5.95 11.94
N SER A 203 -23.18 -6.96 12.79
CA SER A 203 -24.30 -7.72 13.33
C SER A 203 -24.89 -6.98 14.54
N VAL A 204 -26.18 -6.71 14.48
CA VAL A 204 -26.93 -6.06 15.56
C VAL A 204 -28.12 -6.92 15.95
N SER A 205 -28.55 -6.85 17.21
CA SER A 205 -29.76 -7.56 17.66
C SER A 205 -30.96 -7.11 16.83
N ALA A 206 -31.88 -8.03 16.50
CA ALA A 206 -33.10 -7.72 15.75
C ALA A 206 -33.96 -6.63 16.45
N THR A 207 -33.86 -6.52 17.78
CA THR A 207 -34.51 -5.45 18.56
C THR A 207 -33.94 -4.04 18.32
N SER A 208 -32.77 -3.96 17.68
CA SER A 208 -32.07 -2.72 17.37
C SER A 208 -32.41 -2.17 15.98
N VAL A 209 -33.15 -2.91 15.16
CA VAL A 209 -33.63 -2.43 13.85
C VAL A 209 -34.55 -1.23 14.07
N GLY A 210 -34.31 -0.15 13.33
CA GLY A 210 -34.99 1.14 13.49
C GLY A 210 -34.46 2.03 14.62
N ARG A 211 -33.48 1.57 15.42
CA ARG A 211 -32.82 2.41 16.44
C ARG A 211 -31.54 3.05 15.91
N ARG A 212 -31.16 4.17 16.54
CA ARG A 212 -29.92 4.90 16.23
C ARG A 212 -28.75 4.21 16.94
N ILE A 213 -27.87 3.61 16.17
CA ILE A 213 -26.68 2.88 16.64
C ILE A 213 -25.41 3.59 16.17
N ARG A 214 -24.28 3.38 16.85
CA ARG A 214 -22.97 3.91 16.45
C ARG A 214 -22.17 2.85 15.72
N CYS A 215 -21.54 3.24 14.61
CA CYS A 215 -20.65 2.37 13.88
C CYS A 215 -19.38 2.06 14.69
N ALA A 216 -19.01 0.78 14.83
CA ALA A 216 -17.78 0.38 15.50
C ALA A 216 -16.52 0.87 14.77
N ASN A 217 -16.61 1.11 13.45
CA ASN A 217 -15.47 1.52 12.62
C ASN A 217 -15.31 3.06 12.58
N CYS A 218 -16.32 3.80 12.09
CA CYS A 218 -16.23 5.25 11.92
C CYS A 218 -16.84 6.07 13.08
N ARG A 219 -17.47 5.41 14.08
CA ARG A 219 -18.15 6.03 15.23
C ARG A 219 -19.33 6.95 14.92
N GLU A 220 -19.69 7.12 13.65
CA GLU A 220 -20.89 7.87 13.27
C GLU A 220 -22.18 7.13 13.66
N ALA A 221 -23.20 7.91 14.00
CA ALA A 221 -24.50 7.39 14.42
C ALA A 221 -25.45 7.28 13.21
N PHE A 222 -25.98 6.09 12.95
CA PHE A 222 -26.91 5.81 11.86
C PHE A 222 -28.08 4.93 12.34
N THR A 223 -29.16 4.87 11.57
CA THR A 223 -30.32 4.03 11.88
C THR A 223 -30.13 2.65 11.27
N ALA A 224 -30.24 1.59 12.08
CA ALA A 224 -30.16 0.21 11.61
C ALA A 224 -31.34 -0.12 10.70
N ALA A 225 -31.11 -0.24 9.39
CA ALA A 225 -32.09 -0.73 8.43
C ALA A 225 -31.79 -2.19 8.08
N GLN A 226 -32.82 -3.02 8.02
CA GLN A 226 -32.70 -4.40 7.54
C GLN A 226 -32.55 -4.35 6.01
N GLU A 227 -31.40 -4.78 5.48
CA GLU A 227 -31.27 -5.07 4.05
C GLU A 227 -32.06 -6.37 3.79
N GLY A 228 -33.12 -6.25 3.01
CA GLY A 228 -33.97 -7.38 2.58
C GLY A 228 -33.39 -8.13 1.40
#